data_AF-A0A0L8IL26-F1
#
_entry.id   AF-A0A0L8IL26-F1
#
_cell.length_a   1.000
_cell.length_b   1.000
_cell.length_c   1.000
_cell.angle_alpha   90.00
_cell.angle_beta   90.00
_cell.angle_gamma   90.00
#
_symmetry.space_group_name_H-M   'P 1'
#
loop_
_entity.id
_entity.type
_entity.pdbx_description
1 polymer ?
#
loop_
_entity_poly.entity_id
_entity_poly.type
_entity_poly.pdbx_seq_one_letter_code
_entity_poly.pdbx_strand_id
1 'polypeptide(L)'
;MITPGKTRPSIHMPRWVSRILLEINDVRVERLQDISEGQAEAEGVNFLRSAPDLDETLTAAQLFDCLWSPINSADSWNANPWVWVIEFKPVTR
;
A
#
# COMPACT_ATOMS: atom_id res chain seq x y z
N MET A 1 -1.68 37.02 3.33
CA MET A 1 -2.26 36.02 2.39
C MET A 1 -1.11 35.52 1.53
N ILE A 2 -0.65 34.27 1.71
CA ILE A 2 0.48 33.73 0.94
C ILE A 2 -0.05 33.36 -0.44
N THR A 3 0.49 33.95 -1.50
CA THR A 3 0.17 33.57 -2.88
C THR A 3 0.79 32.20 -3.18
N PRO A 4 0.01 31.18 -3.56
CA PRO A 4 0.57 29.89 -3.95
C PRO A 4 1.50 30.07 -5.15
N GLY A 5 2.73 29.54 -5.05
CA GLY A 5 3.64 29.47 -6.19
C GLY A 5 3.08 28.55 -7.28
N LYS A 6 3.64 28.62 -8.50
CA LYS A 6 3.27 27.69 -9.59
C LYS A 6 3.39 26.25 -9.09
N THR A 7 2.29 25.51 -9.11
CA THR A 7 2.28 24.09 -8.76
C THR A 7 3.14 23.33 -9.77
N ARG A 8 4.08 22.53 -9.25
CA ARG A 8 4.86 21.59 -10.05
C ARG A 8 4.48 20.18 -9.61
N PRO A 9 4.12 19.26 -10.51
CA PRO A 9 3.92 17.86 -10.17
C PRO A 9 5.13 17.29 -9.43
N SER A 10 4.90 16.45 -8.41
CA SER A 10 5.96 15.89 -7.57
C SER A 10 7.00 15.09 -8.35
N ILE A 11 6.64 14.50 -9.49
CA ILE A 11 7.56 13.77 -10.38
C ILE A 11 8.65 14.66 -11.02
N HIS A 12 8.45 15.98 -11.06
CA HIS A 12 9.42 16.95 -11.57
C HIS A 12 10.16 17.69 -10.45
N MET A 13 9.86 17.38 -9.20
CA MET A 13 10.51 18.01 -8.06
C MET A 13 11.91 17.41 -7.84
N PRO A 14 12.92 18.23 -7.48
CA PRO A 14 14.23 17.74 -7.11
C PRO A 14 14.18 16.71 -5.96
N ARG A 15 15.10 15.74 -5.94
CA ARG A 15 15.16 14.71 -4.88
C ARG A 15 15.31 15.25 -3.45
N TRP A 16 15.73 16.49 -3.25
CA TRP A 16 15.88 17.07 -1.91
C TRP A 16 14.57 17.59 -1.31
N VAL A 17 13.51 17.76 -2.11
CA VAL A 17 12.16 18.11 -1.61
C VAL A 17 11.22 16.89 -1.50
N SER A 18 11.70 15.67 -1.77
CA SER A 18 10.89 14.47 -1.57
C SER A 18 10.52 14.33 -0.10
N ARG A 19 9.24 14.07 0.20
CA ARG A 19 8.78 13.83 1.57
C ARG A 19 9.33 12.53 2.15
N ILE A 20 9.47 11.51 1.31
CA ILE A 20 9.94 10.17 1.68
C ILE A 20 10.83 9.67 0.54
N LEU A 21 11.93 9.01 0.88
CA LEU A 21 12.80 8.30 -0.05
C LEU A 21 12.81 6.82 0.33
N LEU A 22 12.41 5.96 -0.60
CA LEU A 22 12.34 4.50 -0.41
C LEU A 22 13.31 3.82 -1.38
N GLU A 23 14.14 2.93 -0.86
CA GLU A 23 15.00 2.04 -1.65
C GLU A 23 14.30 0.71 -1.83
N ILE A 24 14.16 0.25 -3.08
CA ILE A 24 13.60 -1.06 -3.41
C ILE A 24 14.66 -2.12 -3.10
N ASN A 25 14.31 -3.09 -2.25
CA ASN A 25 15.18 -4.20 -1.84
C ASN A 25 14.94 -5.46 -2.66
N ASP A 26 13.68 -5.74 -3.03
CA ASP A 26 13.31 -6.95 -3.77
C ASP A 26 12.06 -6.71 -4.64
N VAL A 27 11.96 -7.45 -5.74
CA VAL A 27 10.82 -7.42 -6.67
C VAL A 27 10.55 -8.83 -7.15
N ARG A 28 9.34 -9.33 -6.91
CA ARG A 28 8.93 -10.69 -7.31
C ARG A 28 7.47 -10.74 -7.74
N VAL A 29 7.10 -11.87 -8.35
CA VAL A 29 5.74 -12.15 -8.83
C VAL A 29 5.14 -13.26 -7.97
N GLU A 30 4.01 -12.98 -7.33
CA GLU A 30 3.29 -13.92 -6.45
C GLU A 30 1.79 -13.92 -6.75
N ARG A 31 1.07 -14.94 -6.28
CA ARG A 31 -0.40 -14.89 -6.28
C ARG A 31 -0.88 -13.96 -5.18
N LEU A 32 -1.94 -13.20 -5.45
CA LEU A 32 -2.51 -12.26 -4.48
C LEU A 32 -2.84 -12.91 -3.13
N GLN A 33 -3.45 -14.11 -3.15
CA GLN A 33 -3.84 -14.82 -1.93
C GLN A 33 -2.69 -15.59 -1.25
N ASP A 34 -1.48 -15.61 -1.85
CA ASP A 34 -0.29 -16.18 -1.21
C ASP A 34 0.33 -15.20 -0.19
N ILE A 35 -0.27 -14.02 -0.01
CA ILE A 35 0.15 -13.03 0.97
C ILE A 35 0.11 -13.59 2.40
N SER A 36 1.22 -13.42 3.13
CA SER A 36 1.29 -13.76 4.55
C SER A 36 0.67 -12.68 5.45
N GLU A 37 0.29 -13.05 6.67
CA GLU A 37 -0.25 -12.10 7.67
C GLU A 37 0.73 -10.94 7.92
N GLY A 38 2.03 -11.21 8.02
CA GLY A 38 3.05 -10.16 8.22
C GLY A 38 3.21 -9.23 7.02
N GLN A 39 3.04 -9.73 5.79
CA GLN A 39 3.02 -8.88 4.59
C GLN A 39 1.76 -8.00 4.58
N ALA A 40 0.59 -8.57 4.91
CA ALA A 40 -0.65 -7.80 5.02
C ALA A 40 -0.56 -6.69 6.08
N GLU A 41 0.06 -6.96 7.23
CA GLU A 41 0.34 -5.93 8.24
C GLU A 41 1.28 -4.83 7.73
N ALA A 42 2.31 -5.20 6.95
CA ALA A 42 3.26 -4.26 6.35
C ALA A 42 2.64 -3.34 5.29
N GLU A 43 1.60 -3.80 4.58
CA GLU A 43 0.75 -2.97 3.71
C GLU A 43 -0.08 -1.94 4.49
N GLY A 44 -0.16 -2.09 5.81
CA GLY A 44 -0.75 -1.09 6.70
C GLY A 44 -2.23 -1.29 6.98
N VAL A 45 -2.76 -2.51 6.89
CA VAL A 45 -4.19 -2.81 7.08
C VAL A 45 -4.74 -2.52 8.48
N ASN A 46 -3.88 -2.23 9.46
CA ASN A 46 -4.28 -2.06 10.86
C ASN A 46 -5.26 -0.91 11.11
N PHE A 47 -5.30 0.13 10.25
CA PHE A 47 -6.29 1.22 10.42
C PHE A 47 -7.74 0.73 10.24
N LEU A 48 -7.93 -0.35 9.49
CA LEU A 48 -9.25 -0.95 9.25
C LEU A 48 -9.83 -1.61 10.50
N ARG A 49 -9.01 -1.97 11.48
CA ARG A 49 -9.49 -2.51 12.77
C ARG A 49 -10.30 -1.50 13.57
N SER A 50 -10.16 -0.21 13.27
CA SER A 50 -10.95 0.87 13.89
C SER A 50 -12.12 1.33 13.02
N ALA A 51 -12.34 0.70 11.86
CA ALA A 51 -13.46 1.06 10.99
C ALA A 51 -14.78 0.50 11.57
N PRO A 52 -15.85 1.30 11.64
CA PRO A 52 -17.10 0.91 12.30
C PRO A 52 -17.83 -0.26 11.64
N ASP A 53 -17.60 -0.49 10.34
CA ASP A 53 -18.29 -1.51 9.55
C ASP A 53 -17.46 -2.79 9.36
N LEU A 54 -16.28 -2.89 9.99
CA LEU A 54 -15.40 -4.06 9.87
C LEU A 54 -15.33 -4.84 11.16
N ASP A 55 -15.34 -6.17 11.01
CA ASP A 55 -15.18 -7.10 12.12
C ASP A 55 -13.73 -7.05 12.64
N GLU A 56 -13.58 -6.69 13.92
CA GLU A 56 -12.28 -6.58 14.58
C GLU A 56 -11.53 -7.91 14.66
N THR A 57 -12.23 -9.04 14.51
CA THR A 57 -11.69 -10.40 14.59
C THR A 57 -11.03 -10.86 13.28
N LEU A 58 -11.13 -10.08 12.20
CA LEU A 58 -10.52 -10.41 10.92
C LEU A 58 -8.98 -10.52 11.03
N THR A 59 -8.43 -11.50 10.33
CA THR A 59 -6.97 -11.62 10.16
C THR A 59 -6.43 -10.47 9.30
N ALA A 60 -5.13 -10.21 9.32
CA ALA A 60 -4.54 -9.17 8.49
C ALA A 60 -4.74 -9.46 7.01
N ALA A 61 -4.66 -10.72 6.58
CA ALA A 61 -4.96 -11.13 5.20
C ALA A 61 -6.41 -10.83 4.80
N GLN A 62 -7.39 -11.05 5.69
CA GLN A 62 -8.79 -10.70 5.44
C GLN A 62 -9.00 -9.18 5.39
N LEU A 63 -8.34 -8.42 6.26
CA LEU A 63 -8.37 -6.96 6.19
C LEU A 63 -7.71 -6.44 4.90
N PHE A 64 -6.71 -7.14 4.38
CA PHE A 64 -6.10 -6.82 3.10
C PHE A 64 -7.05 -7.02 1.93
N ASP A 65 -7.90 -8.04 1.93
CA ASP A 65 -9.01 -8.17 0.97
C ASP A 65 -9.96 -6.95 1.04
N CYS A 66 -10.38 -6.57 2.24
CA CYS A 66 -11.24 -5.39 2.44
C CYS A 66 -10.60 -4.10 1.91
N LEU A 67 -9.26 -3.99 1.96
CA LEU A 67 -8.52 -2.88 1.36
C LEU A 67 -8.41 -2.99 -0.16
N TRP A 68 -8.11 -4.20 -0.66
CA TRP A 68 -7.78 -4.48 -2.05
C TRP A 68 -8.98 -4.33 -2.99
N SER A 69 -10.11 -4.95 -2.62
CA SER A 69 -11.28 -5.09 -3.47
C SER A 69 -11.89 -3.75 -3.92
N PRO A 70 -12.02 -2.71 -3.05
CA PRO A 70 -12.47 -1.39 -3.47
C PRO A 70 -11.52 -0.65 -4.43
N ILE A 71 -10.22 -0.96 -4.37
CA ILE A 71 -9.18 -0.29 -5.18
C ILE A 71 -9.10 -0.92 -6.58
N ASN A 72 -9.19 -2.24 -6.67
CA ASN A 72 -8.92 -2.98 -7.91
C ASN A 72 -10.17 -3.52 -8.63
N SER A 73 -11.26 -3.75 -7.90
CA SER A 73 -12.62 -4.20 -8.31
C SER A 73 -13.14 -5.29 -7.38
N ALA A 74 -14.47 -5.41 -7.26
CA ALA A 74 -15.14 -6.31 -6.32
C ALA A 74 -14.74 -7.80 -6.45
N ASP A 75 -14.48 -8.28 -7.67
CA ASP A 75 -14.13 -9.69 -7.92
C ASP A 75 -12.60 -9.94 -7.98
N SER A 76 -11.78 -8.89 -7.82
CA SER A 76 -10.33 -8.99 -8.02
C SER A 76 -9.62 -9.85 -6.98
N TRP A 77 -10.12 -9.91 -5.74
CA TRP A 77 -9.59 -10.80 -4.71
C TRP A 77 -9.78 -12.28 -5.07
N ASN A 78 -11.02 -12.64 -5.45
CA ASN A 78 -11.39 -14.01 -5.81
C ASN A 78 -10.73 -14.48 -7.11
N ALA A 79 -10.43 -13.56 -8.03
CA ALA A 79 -9.68 -13.86 -9.25
C ALA A 79 -8.23 -14.33 -8.95
N ASN A 80 -7.72 -14.04 -7.76
CA ASN A 80 -6.37 -14.39 -7.29
C ASN A 80 -5.29 -14.13 -8.37
N PRO A 81 -5.17 -12.89 -8.89
CA PRO A 81 -4.26 -12.58 -9.98
C PRO A 81 -2.79 -12.73 -9.56
N TRP A 82 -1.92 -12.82 -10.56
CA TRP A 82 -0.49 -12.61 -10.36
C TRP A 82 -0.23 -11.12 -10.13
N VAL A 83 0.47 -10.79 -9.05
CA VAL A 83 0.80 -9.43 -8.64
C VAL A 83 2.30 -9.26 -8.50
N TRP A 84 2.76 -8.02 -8.60
CA TRP A 84 4.13 -7.66 -8.26
C TRP A 84 4.21 -7.34 -6.77
N VAL A 85 5.05 -8.05 -6.05
CA VAL A 85 5.39 -7.76 -4.65
C VAL A 85 6.70 -6.98 -4.65
N ILE A 86 6.67 -5.79 -4.05
CA ILE A 86 7.81 -4.88 -4.02
C ILE A 86 8.16 -4.61 -2.56
N GLU A 87 9.34 -5.06 -2.15
CA GLU A 87 9.86 -4.76 -0.81
C GLU A 87 10.74 -3.52 -0.87
N PHE A 88 10.57 -2.63 0.10
CA PHE A 88 11.35 -1.40 0.18
C PHE A 88 11.70 -1.05 1.62
N LYS A 89 12.75 -0.24 1.79
CA LYS A 89 13.11 0.36 3.08
C LYS A 89 13.25 1.88 2.97
N PRO A 90 12.93 2.63 4.02
CA PRO A 90 13.20 4.05 4.07
C PRO A 90 14.71 4.34 4.02
N VAL A 91 15.10 5.37 3.27
CA VAL A 91 16.45 5.91 3.28
C VAL A 91 16.45 7.17 4.13
N THR A 92 16.99 7.09 5.34
CA THR A 92 17.25 8.27 6.17
C THR A 92 18.49 8.98 5.64
N ARG A 93 18.38 10.30 5.41
CA ARG A 93 19.53 11.16 5.07
C ARG A 93 20.18 11.72 6.32
#